data_AF-A0A8T3VU34-F1
#
_entry.id   AF-A0A8T3VU34-F1
#
_cell.length_a   1.000
_cell.length_b   1.000
_cell.length_c   1.000
_cell.angle_alpha   90.00
_cell.angle_beta   90.00
_cell.angle_gamma   90.00
#
_symmetry.space_group_name_H-M   'P 1'
#
loop_
_entity.id
_entity.type
_entity.pdbx_description
1 polymer ?
#
loop_
_entity_poly.entity_id
_entity_poly.type
_entity_poly.pdbx_seq_one_letter_code
_entity_poly.pdbx_strand_id
1 'polypeptide(L)'
;MGLFYLDVDIDKENKIMRDHNPYDWVKCEVTLPKMQLVTESFSPAARGFATGAFGLMGLAITSGVNQHYEHVSFKSYFKIAEKGIVILQGCDDGSDLRIPWDYILGASYVRENNELLLKITLLKHQTIKLYFPFFWNGNNQIHYCRGIARLINEKACGVSPEDEGW
;
A
#
# COMPACT_ATOMS: atom_id res chain seq x y z
N MET A 1 22.59 -3.47 22.45
CA MET A 1 21.54 -3.12 21.47
C MET A 1 20.22 -3.20 22.21
N GLY A 2 19.71 -2.06 22.68
CA GLY A 2 18.52 -2.02 23.52
C GLY A 2 17.26 -2.22 22.69
N LEU A 3 16.49 -3.27 23.00
CA LEU A 3 15.09 -3.38 22.56
C LEU A 3 14.33 -2.22 23.22
N PHE A 4 14.09 -1.15 22.46
CA PHE A 4 13.14 -0.12 22.86
C PHE A 4 11.76 -0.76 22.85
N TYR A 5 11.32 -1.29 24.00
CA TYR A 5 9.91 -1.45 24.28
C TYR A 5 9.33 -0.04 24.30
N LEU A 6 8.76 0.38 23.16
CA LEU A 6 7.90 1.55 23.09
C LEU A 6 6.72 1.25 24.01
N ASP A 7 6.76 1.82 25.21
CA ASP A 7 5.67 1.74 26.16
C ASP A 7 4.39 2.16 25.45
N VAL A 8 3.47 1.21 25.36
CA VAL A 8 2.30 1.30 24.51
C VAL A 8 1.25 2.10 25.24
N ASP A 9 1.17 3.38 24.93
CA ASP A 9 0.06 4.22 25.39
C ASP A 9 -1.23 3.82 24.64
N ILE A 10 -2.03 2.94 25.27
CA ILE A 10 -3.30 2.43 24.75
C ILE A 10 -4.34 3.55 24.66
N ASP A 11 -4.31 4.50 25.60
CA ASP A 11 -5.24 5.62 25.63
C ASP A 11 -5.02 6.56 24.45
N LYS A 12 -3.75 6.78 24.09
CA LYS A 12 -3.36 7.55 22.91
C LYS A 12 -3.76 6.86 21.61
N GLU A 13 -3.60 5.55 21.49
CA GLU A 13 -4.11 4.79 20.34
C GLU A 13 -5.62 4.95 20.21
N ASN A 14 -6.37 4.71 21.29
CA ASN A 14 -7.83 4.82 21.29
C ASN A 14 -8.31 6.21 20.88
N LYS A 15 -7.60 7.26 21.33
CA LYS A 15 -7.90 8.64 20.92
C LYS A 15 -7.70 8.85 19.42
N ILE A 16 -6.55 8.46 18.88
CA ILE A 16 -6.23 8.63 17.45
C ILE A 16 -7.22 7.84 16.58
N MET A 17 -7.60 6.62 17.00
CA MET A 17 -8.57 5.80 16.29
C MET A 17 -9.99 6.38 16.33
N ARG A 18 -10.34 7.17 17.35
CA ARG A 18 -11.62 7.91 17.38
C ARG A 18 -11.58 9.12 16.45
N ASP A 19 -10.48 9.87 16.46
CA ASP A 19 -10.30 11.07 15.61
C ASP A 19 -10.21 10.71 14.12
N HIS A 20 -9.66 9.54 13.80
CA HIS A 20 -9.47 9.03 12.45
C HIS A 20 -10.09 7.64 12.27
N ASN A 21 -11.38 7.51 12.52
CA ASN A 21 -12.09 6.24 12.50
C ASN A 21 -11.90 5.46 11.17
N PRO A 22 -11.25 4.27 11.18
CA PRO A 22 -11.05 3.49 9.96
C PRO A 22 -12.33 2.82 9.44
N TYR A 23 -13.43 2.85 10.21
CA TYR A 23 -14.76 2.46 9.73
C TYR A 23 -15.43 3.55 8.87
N ASP A 24 -14.87 4.77 8.88
CA ASP A 24 -15.20 5.85 7.96
C ASP A 24 -14.16 5.94 6.83
N TRP A 25 -14.37 6.83 5.87
CA TRP A 25 -13.46 7.00 4.73
C TRP A 25 -12.19 7.75 5.14
N VAL A 26 -11.05 7.08 5.07
CA VAL A 26 -9.74 7.63 5.44
C VAL A 26 -8.87 7.80 4.21
N LYS A 27 -8.38 9.03 3.97
CA LYS A 27 -7.45 9.31 2.86
C LYS A 27 -6.14 8.55 3.05
N CYS A 28 -5.71 7.79 2.06
CA CYS A 28 -4.43 7.09 2.08
C CYS A 28 -3.80 7.09 0.70
N GLU A 29 -2.50 6.82 0.66
CA GLU A 29 -1.81 6.43 -0.56
C GLU A 29 -1.68 4.90 -0.56
N VAL A 30 -2.09 4.28 -1.66
CA VAL A 30 -2.22 2.84 -1.81
C VAL A 30 -1.21 2.37 -2.82
N THR A 31 -0.37 1.42 -2.42
CA THR A 31 0.54 0.71 -3.32
C THR A 31 0.02 -0.71 -3.54
N LEU A 32 -0.39 -1.01 -4.76
CA LEU A 32 -0.91 -2.33 -5.14
C LEU A 32 0.24 -3.30 -5.51
N PRO A 33 -0.02 -4.62 -5.51
CA PRO A 33 0.95 -5.62 -5.96
C PRO A 33 1.17 -5.62 -7.49
N LYS A 34 0.35 -4.87 -8.24
CA LYS A 34 0.55 -4.71 -9.69
C LYS A 34 1.79 -3.88 -9.96
N MET A 35 2.70 -4.43 -10.75
CA MET A 35 3.85 -3.72 -11.31
C MET A 35 3.44 -3.07 -12.65
N GLN A 36 3.72 -1.79 -12.83
CA GLN A 36 3.62 -1.12 -14.12
C GLN A 36 5.02 -0.95 -14.71
N LEU A 37 5.14 -1.16 -16.02
CA LEU A 37 6.36 -0.86 -16.76
C LEU A 37 6.43 0.66 -16.96
N VAL A 38 7.34 1.32 -16.24
CA VAL A 38 7.59 2.75 -16.39
C VAL A 38 8.78 2.92 -17.35
N THR A 39 8.56 3.68 -18.42
CA THR A 39 9.61 4.05 -19.37
C THR A 39 10.02 5.50 -19.14
N GLU A 40 11.16 5.72 -18.47
CA GLU A 40 11.78 7.04 -18.41
C GLU A 40 12.13 7.47 -19.82
N SER A 41 11.58 8.59 -20.28
CA SER A 41 11.68 8.91 -21.69
C SER A 41 12.08 10.36 -21.92
N PHE A 42 13.21 10.50 -22.62
CA PHE A 42 13.75 11.73 -23.20
C PHE A 42 12.68 12.51 -23.98
N SER A 43 13.00 13.78 -24.23
CA SER A 43 12.10 14.84 -24.69
C SER A 43 11.12 14.41 -25.83
N PRO A 44 9.89 14.96 -25.85
CA PRO A 44 8.82 14.57 -26.79
C PRO A 44 9.20 14.61 -28.27
N ALA A 45 10.15 15.48 -28.65
CA ALA A 45 10.59 15.67 -30.03
C ALA A 45 11.35 14.46 -30.61
N ALA A 46 12.10 13.73 -29.77
CA ALA A 46 12.89 12.58 -30.24
C ALA A 46 12.02 11.34 -30.55
N ARG A 47 10.91 11.17 -29.83
CA ARG A 47 9.97 10.05 -30.04
C ARG A 47 9.23 10.13 -31.38
N GLY A 48 8.92 11.35 -31.81
CA GLY A 48 8.23 11.60 -33.08
C GLY A 48 9.07 11.18 -34.30
N PHE A 49 10.38 11.45 -34.28
CA PHE A 49 11.28 11.08 -35.36
C PHE A 49 11.56 9.57 -35.43
N ALA A 50 11.75 8.92 -34.27
CA ALA A 50 12.04 7.48 -34.20
C ALA A 50 10.85 6.60 -34.64
N THR A 51 9.63 6.99 -34.25
CA THR A 51 8.40 6.29 -34.64
C THR A 51 8.09 6.47 -36.14
N GLY A 52 8.42 7.65 -36.69
CA GLY A 52 8.19 7.96 -38.10
C GLY A 52 9.09 7.21 -39.08
N ALA A 53 10.33 6.91 -38.70
CA ALA A 53 11.31 6.30 -39.61
C ALA A 53 11.41 4.76 -39.52
N PHE A 54 11.10 4.14 -38.38
CA PHE A 54 11.38 2.72 -38.14
C PHE A 54 10.24 1.93 -37.44
N GLY A 55 9.06 2.54 -37.29
CA GLY A 55 7.93 1.92 -36.59
C GLY A 55 8.26 1.55 -35.14
N LEU A 56 7.56 0.55 -34.57
CA LEU A 56 7.75 0.09 -33.19
C LEU A 56 9.17 -0.43 -32.90
N MET A 57 9.90 -0.93 -33.91
CA MET A 57 11.30 -1.34 -33.76
C MET A 57 12.26 -0.16 -33.59
N GLY A 58 11.90 1.03 -34.10
CA GLY A 58 12.69 2.26 -33.93
C GLY A 58 12.81 2.72 -32.49
N LEU A 59 11.79 2.47 -31.67
CA LEU A 59 11.78 2.78 -30.23
C LEU A 59 12.71 1.86 -29.42
N ALA A 60 12.93 0.63 -29.90
CA ALA A 60 13.79 -0.36 -29.24
C ALA A 60 15.28 -0.14 -29.56
N ILE A 61 15.60 0.35 -30.76
CA ILE A 61 16.99 0.57 -31.23
C ILE A 61 17.56 1.90 -30.72
N THR A 62 16.74 2.87 -30.30
CA THR A 62 17.18 3.96 -29.41
C THR A 62 17.39 3.41 -27.99
N SER A 63 18.29 2.44 -27.89
CA SER A 63 18.63 1.63 -26.72
C SER A 63 19.39 2.47 -25.69
N GLY A 64 18.63 3.29 -24.96
CA GLY A 64 19.05 3.95 -23.73
C GLY A 64 17.86 4.21 -22.79
N VAL A 65 16.71 3.60 -23.07
CA VAL A 65 15.50 3.74 -22.26
C VAL A 65 15.63 2.76 -21.10
N ASN A 66 15.98 3.27 -19.92
CA ASN A 66 15.84 2.53 -18.68
C ASN A 66 14.35 2.21 -18.50
N GLN A 67 14.02 0.93 -18.62
CA GLN A 67 12.69 0.40 -18.31
C GLN A 67 12.78 -0.21 -16.92
N HIS A 68 12.00 0.30 -15.96
CA HIS A 68 11.91 -0.31 -14.65
C HIS A 68 10.46 -0.59 -14.29
N TYR A 69 10.27 -1.67 -13.54
CA TYR A 69 8.96 -2.06 -13.01
C TYR A 69 8.75 -1.31 -11.70
N GLU A 70 7.78 -0.41 -11.65
CA GLU A 70 7.39 0.27 -10.41
C GLU A 70 6.07 -0.28 -9.90
N HIS A 71 5.94 -0.35 -8.58
CA HIS A 71 4.66 -0.58 -7.95
C HIS A 71 3.77 0.65 -8.14
N VAL A 72 2.51 0.45 -8.49
CA VAL A 72 1.57 1.55 -8.70
C VAL A 72 1.12 2.09 -7.34
N SER A 73 1.55 3.31 -7.02
CA SER A 73 1.05 4.07 -5.87
C SER A 73 0.07 5.15 -6.33
N PHE A 74 -1.08 5.24 -5.67
CA PHE A 74 -2.08 6.28 -5.96
C PHE A 74 -2.81 6.74 -4.70
N LYS A 75 -3.31 7.97 -4.71
CA LYS A 75 -4.10 8.55 -3.61
C LYS A 75 -5.55 8.07 -3.72
N SER A 76 -6.07 7.53 -2.62
CA SER A 76 -7.42 6.97 -2.55
C SER A 76 -7.98 7.12 -1.12
N TYR A 77 -9.14 6.50 -0.87
CA TYR A 77 -9.75 6.36 0.44
C TYR A 77 -9.86 4.89 0.80
N PHE A 78 -9.46 4.59 2.03
CA PHE A 78 -9.55 3.28 2.65
C PHE A 78 -10.68 3.27 3.68
N LYS A 79 -11.35 2.13 3.81
CA LYS A 79 -12.33 1.85 4.85
C LYS A 79 -12.32 0.38 5.24
N ILE A 80 -12.44 0.12 6.54
CA ILE A 80 -12.81 -1.19 7.10
C ILE A 80 -14.34 -1.32 7.03
N ALA A 81 -14.81 -2.31 6.29
CA ALA A 81 -16.22 -2.66 6.16
C ALA A 81 -16.51 -3.96 6.93
N GLU A 82 -17.79 -4.30 7.05
CA GLU A 82 -18.23 -5.53 7.72
C GLU A 82 -17.66 -6.79 7.04
N LYS A 83 -17.67 -6.82 5.69
CA LYS A 83 -17.25 -7.99 4.90
C LYS A 83 -15.77 -8.00 4.50
N GLY A 84 -15.01 -6.95 4.83
CA GLY A 84 -13.62 -6.83 4.39
C GLY A 84 -13.12 -5.41 4.40
N ILE A 85 -12.15 -5.14 3.53
CA ILE A 85 -11.57 -3.83 3.29
C ILE A 85 -12.06 -3.29 1.95
N VAL A 86 -12.28 -1.98 1.88
CA VAL A 86 -12.66 -1.28 0.66
C VAL A 86 -11.67 -0.13 0.39
N ILE A 87 -11.21 -0.05 -0.85
CA ILE A 87 -10.37 1.02 -1.38
C ILE A 87 -11.10 1.63 -2.57
N LEU A 88 -11.44 2.93 -2.49
CA LEU A 88 -12.17 3.61 -3.57
C LEU A 88 -11.33 3.71 -4.84
N GLN A 89 -11.94 3.45 -6.00
CA GLN A 89 -11.25 3.58 -7.30
C GLN A 89 -9.91 2.81 -7.33
N GLY A 90 -9.85 1.66 -6.67
CA GLY A 90 -8.64 0.85 -6.54
C GLY A 90 -8.37 -0.05 -7.74
N CYS A 91 -9.26 -0.10 -8.72
CA CYS A 91 -9.15 -0.88 -9.94
C CYS A 91 -8.88 0.00 -11.17
N ASP A 92 -8.27 -0.58 -12.21
CA ASP A 92 -7.90 0.13 -13.45
C ASP A 92 -9.11 0.70 -14.21
N ASP A 93 -10.30 0.15 -13.99
CA ASP A 93 -11.58 0.58 -14.56
C ASP A 93 -12.27 1.68 -13.72
N GLY A 94 -11.63 2.14 -12.65
CA GLY A 94 -12.19 3.12 -11.72
C GLY A 94 -13.18 2.54 -10.71
N SER A 95 -13.38 1.22 -10.67
CA SER A 95 -14.22 0.58 -9.67
C SER A 95 -13.52 0.46 -8.31
N ASP A 96 -14.31 0.24 -7.26
CA ASP A 96 -13.77 0.03 -5.91
C ASP A 96 -13.06 -1.32 -5.80
N LEU A 97 -11.86 -1.32 -5.23
CA LEU A 97 -11.20 -2.55 -4.84
C LEU A 97 -11.79 -3.02 -3.50
N ARG A 98 -12.39 -4.21 -3.51
CA ARG A 98 -13.01 -4.84 -2.34
C ARG A 98 -12.28 -6.13 -2.01
N ILE A 99 -11.76 -6.23 -0.80
CA ILE A 99 -10.94 -7.35 -0.35
C ILE A 99 -11.68 -8.02 0.80
N PRO A 100 -12.27 -9.21 0.59
CA PRO A 100 -12.94 -9.93 1.66
C PRO A 100 -11.96 -10.38 2.74
N TRP A 101 -12.44 -10.54 3.98
CA TRP A 101 -11.60 -11.00 5.10
C TRP A 101 -10.89 -12.33 4.83
N ASP A 102 -11.55 -13.25 4.12
CA ASP A 102 -11.03 -14.57 3.74
C ASP A 102 -9.77 -14.51 2.86
N TYR A 103 -9.52 -13.37 2.22
CA TYR A 103 -8.36 -13.16 1.34
C TYR A 103 -7.19 -12.51 2.07
N ILE A 104 -7.35 -12.13 3.33
CA ILE A 104 -6.35 -11.43 4.13
C ILE A 104 -5.70 -12.43 5.08
N LEU A 105 -4.39 -12.60 4.95
CA LEU A 105 -3.58 -13.41 5.87
C LEU A 105 -3.25 -12.65 7.15
N GLY A 106 -3.02 -11.34 7.03
CA GLY A 106 -2.77 -10.45 8.16
C GLY A 106 -2.30 -9.08 7.74
N ALA A 107 -2.04 -8.22 8.72
CA ALA A 107 -1.50 -6.89 8.55
C ALA A 107 -0.39 -6.61 9.56
N SER A 108 0.62 -5.88 9.11
CA SER A 108 1.71 -5.37 9.92
C SER A 108 2.04 -3.95 9.50
N TYR A 109 2.90 -3.25 10.24
CA TYR A 109 3.45 -1.98 9.79
C TYR A 109 4.95 -2.13 9.57
N VAL A 110 5.45 -1.47 8.53
CA VAL A 110 6.85 -1.50 8.12
C VAL A 110 7.33 -0.07 7.91
N ARG A 111 8.63 0.16 8.11
CA ARG A 111 9.27 1.44 7.77
C ARG A 111 10.07 1.26 6.49
N GLU A 112 9.71 2.01 5.45
CA GLU A 112 10.39 2.02 4.15
C GLU A 112 10.63 3.47 3.73
N ASN A 113 11.81 3.82 3.24
CA ASN A 113 12.14 5.18 2.78
C ASN A 113 11.80 6.30 3.80
N ASN A 114 12.00 6.03 5.11
CA ASN A 114 11.60 6.90 6.23
C ASN A 114 10.08 7.11 6.42
N GLU A 115 9.24 6.42 5.66
CA GLU A 115 7.79 6.44 5.80
C GLU A 115 7.30 5.20 6.54
N LEU A 116 6.27 5.38 7.37
CA LEU A 116 5.60 4.26 8.02
C LEU A 116 4.41 3.81 7.18
N LEU A 117 4.46 2.57 6.71
CA LEU A 117 3.45 1.96 5.85
C LEU A 117 2.71 0.87 6.62
N LEU A 118 1.39 0.80 6.47
CA LEU A 118 0.62 -0.38 6.82
C LEU A 118 0.69 -1.38 5.66
N LYS A 119 1.23 -2.57 5.93
CA LYS A 119 1.33 -3.67 4.97
C LYS A 119 0.23 -4.68 5.26
N ILE A 120 -0.66 -4.87 4.30
CA ILE A 120 -1.69 -5.91 4.32
C ILE A 120 -1.21 -7.07 3.45
N THR A 121 -1.07 -8.25 4.02
CA THR A 121 -0.67 -9.47 3.34
C THR A 121 -1.93 -10.25 2.95
N LEU A 122 -2.06 -10.52 1.66
CA LEU A 122 -3.14 -11.30 1.07
C LEU A 122 -2.69 -12.74 0.79
N LEU A 123 -3.64 -13.61 0.46
CA LEU A 123 -3.35 -14.94 -0.09
C LEU A 123 -2.38 -14.86 -1.29
N LYS A 124 -1.65 -15.95 -1.55
CA LYS A 124 -0.62 -16.04 -2.60
C LYS A 124 0.54 -15.05 -2.42
N HIS A 125 0.82 -14.64 -1.18
CA HIS A 125 1.91 -13.73 -0.79
C HIS A 125 1.86 -12.36 -1.49
N GLN A 126 0.69 -11.92 -1.94
CA GLN A 126 0.51 -10.57 -2.46
C GLN A 126 0.42 -9.57 -1.32
N THR A 127 0.88 -8.34 -1.53
CA THR A 127 0.90 -7.32 -0.48
C THR A 127 0.34 -6.00 -0.99
N ILE A 128 -0.50 -5.37 -0.19
CA ILE A 128 -0.96 -3.99 -0.38
C ILE A 128 -0.31 -3.15 0.70
N LYS A 129 0.26 -1.99 0.33
CA LYS A 129 0.80 -1.03 1.30
C LYS A 129 -0.07 0.20 1.33
N LEU A 130 -0.33 0.71 2.53
CA LEU A 130 -1.09 1.94 2.76
C LEU A 130 -0.22 2.94 3.52
N TYR A 131 -0.13 4.15 3.00
CA TYR A 131 0.49 5.29 3.67
C TYR A 131 -0.59 6.31 4.07
N PHE A 132 -0.47 6.86 5.28
CA PHE A 132 -1.44 7.79 5.86
C PHE A 132 -0.80 9.17 6.05
N PRO A 133 -0.86 10.06 5.04
CA PRO A 133 -0.06 11.29 4.99
C PRO A 133 -0.48 12.38 5.98
N PHE A 134 -1.60 12.21 6.68
CA PHE A 134 -2.16 13.23 7.57
C PHE A 134 -1.52 13.25 8.97
N PHE A 135 -0.63 12.31 9.29
CA PHE A 135 0.11 12.34 10.53
C PHE A 135 1.42 13.10 10.36
N TRP A 136 1.46 14.32 10.89
CA TRP A 136 2.67 15.16 10.94
C TRP A 136 3.65 14.66 12.01
N ASN A 137 3.16 13.87 12.97
CA ASN A 137 3.94 13.26 14.03
C ASN A 137 4.02 11.74 13.80
N GLY A 138 5.22 11.24 13.51
CA GLY A 138 5.46 9.82 13.24
C GLY A 138 5.01 8.88 14.37
N ASN A 139 4.98 9.34 15.63
CA ASN A 139 4.47 8.53 16.73
C ASN A 139 2.95 8.30 16.62
N ASN A 140 2.19 9.32 16.20
CA ASN A 140 0.74 9.17 16.01
C ASN A 140 0.44 8.22 14.84
N GLN A 141 1.25 8.28 13.78
CA GLN A 141 1.16 7.35 12.66
C GLN A 141 1.40 5.90 13.09
N ILE A 142 2.38 5.67 13.98
CA ILE A 142 2.65 4.33 14.54
C ILE A 142 1.44 3.79 15.29
N HIS A 143 0.87 4.58 16.21
CA HIS A 143 -0.31 4.16 16.96
C HIS A 143 -1.50 3.87 16.02
N TYR A 144 -1.68 4.69 14.98
CA TYR A 144 -2.73 4.48 14.01
C TYR A 144 -2.56 3.21 13.17
N CYS A 145 -1.38 3.02 12.56
CA CYS A 145 -1.09 1.83 11.78
C CYS A 145 -1.17 0.56 12.65
N ARG A 146 -0.72 0.62 13.91
CA ARG A 146 -0.86 -0.49 14.86
C ARG A 146 -2.33 -0.80 15.17
N GLY A 147 -3.14 0.22 15.44
CA GLY A 147 -4.57 0.06 15.71
C GLY A 147 -5.31 -0.56 14.53
N ILE A 148 -5.04 -0.10 13.30
CA ILE A 148 -5.59 -0.71 12.09
C ILE A 148 -5.11 -2.14 11.91
N ALA A 149 -3.80 -2.41 12.07
CA ALA A 149 -3.25 -3.75 11.92
C ALA A 149 -3.92 -4.74 12.89
N ARG A 150 -4.12 -4.33 14.16
CA ARG A 150 -4.84 -5.12 15.16
C ARG A 150 -6.28 -5.43 14.71
N LEU A 151 -7.04 -4.42 14.29
CA LEU A 151 -8.42 -4.59 13.81
C LEU A 151 -8.52 -5.52 12.59
N ILE A 152 -7.55 -5.45 11.68
CA ILE A 152 -7.49 -6.34 10.52
C ILE A 152 -7.17 -7.76 10.98
N ASN A 153 -6.17 -7.94 11.83
CA ASN A 153 -5.74 -9.27 12.31
C ASN A 153 -6.81 -9.98 13.15
N GLU A 154 -7.65 -9.25 13.89
CA GLU A 154 -8.80 -9.80 14.61
C GLU A 154 -9.87 -10.43 13.68
N LYS A 155 -9.92 -10.00 12.42
CA LYS A 155 -10.94 -10.43 11.44
C LYS A 155 -10.37 -11.25 10.29
N ALA A 156 -9.06 -11.17 10.06
CA ALA A 156 -8.37 -11.89 9.01
C ALA A 156 -8.48 -13.40 9.23
N CYS A 157 -8.44 -14.16 8.13
CA CYS A 157 -8.58 -15.61 8.17
C CYS A 157 -7.50 -16.31 9.01
N GLY A 158 -6.37 -15.61 9.24
CA GLY A 158 -5.32 -15.96 10.21
C GLY A 158 -4.55 -17.23 9.84
N VAL A 159 -3.24 -17.10 9.70
CA VAL A 159 -2.38 -18.11 10.31
C VAL A 159 -2.07 -17.55 11.68
N SER A 160 -2.41 -18.29 12.74
CA SER A 160 -2.12 -17.88 14.12
C SER A 160 -0.60 -17.72 14.29
N PRO A 161 -0.10 -16.78 15.12
CA PRO A 161 1.33 -16.73 15.46
C PRO A 161 1.85 -18.01 16.14
N GLU A 162 0.96 -18.96 16.49
CA GLU A 162 1.30 -20.29 16.99
C GLU A 162 1.53 -21.34 15.88
N ASP A 163 1.24 -21.02 14.61
CA ASP A 163 1.35 -21.94 13.47
C ASP A 163 2.60 -21.70 12.59
N GLU A 164 3.41 -20.68 12.87
CA GLU A 164 4.78 -20.55 12.33
C GLU A 164 5.80 -21.07 13.36
N GLY A 165 5.68 -22.36 13.67
CA GLY A 165 6.55 -23.12 14.57
C GLY A 165 6.76 -24.55 14.09
N TRP A 166 7.29 -24.68 12.87
CA TRP A 166 8.18 -25.79 12.49
C TRP A 166 9.63 -25.37 12.74
#